data_AF-A0A9X3A2Q6-F1
#
_entry.id   AF-A0A9X3A2Q6-F1
#
_cell.length_a   1.000
_cell.length_b   1.000
_cell.length_c   1.000
_cell.angle_alpha   90.00
_cell.angle_beta   90.00
_cell.angle_gamma   90.00
#
_symmetry.space_group_name_H-M   'P 1'
#
loop_
_entity.id
_entity.type
_entity.pdbx_description
1 polymer ?
#
loop_
_entity_poly.entity_id
_entity_poly.type
_entity_poly.pdbx_seq_one_letter_code
_entity_poly.pdbx_strand_id
1 'polypeptide(L)'
;MFGVQPEALRNASKGFHDGADAAADGAELISMLSLDAGALGEVPAAAEFADALARFTGQQSDDLRRGSAWYRDAGEGLTQNADTYERTDDDSHQSFRKIGGAQ
;
A
#
# COMPACT_ATOMS: atom_id res chain seq x y z
N MET A 1 10.87 0.99 -29.47
CA MET A 1 9.75 1.66 -28.77
C MET A 1 10.13 1.73 -27.30
N PHE A 2 10.68 2.86 -26.85
CA PHE A 2 10.93 3.11 -25.44
C PHE A 2 9.73 3.90 -24.92
N GLY A 3 8.72 3.18 -24.49
CA GLY A 3 7.51 3.73 -23.88
C GLY A 3 7.13 2.84 -22.72
N VAL A 4 6.89 3.44 -21.56
CA VAL A 4 6.36 2.72 -20.41
C VAL A 4 5.05 2.06 -20.85
N GLN A 5 4.93 0.74 -20.69
CA GLN A 5 3.70 0.02 -21.04
C GLN A 5 2.65 0.27 -19.94
N PRO A 6 1.51 0.91 -20.23
CA PRO A 6 0.47 1.19 -19.24
C PRO A 6 0.03 -0.08 -18.49
N GLU A 7 -0.05 -1.21 -19.20
CA GLU A 7 -0.40 -2.52 -18.63
C GLU A 7 0.64 -3.03 -17.63
N ALA A 8 1.93 -2.74 -17.85
CA ALA A 8 2.98 -3.10 -16.89
C ALA A 8 2.83 -2.28 -15.59
N LEU A 9 2.49 -1.00 -15.69
CA LEU A 9 2.20 -0.15 -14.52
C LEU A 9 0.94 -0.62 -13.78
N ARG A 10 -0.14 -0.96 -14.50
CA ARG A 10 -1.38 -1.50 -13.93
C ARG A 10 -1.18 -2.87 -13.26
N ASN A 11 -0.30 -3.70 -13.83
CA ASN A 11 0.02 -4.98 -13.20
C ASN A 11 0.90 -4.80 -11.97
N ALA A 12 1.84 -3.84 -11.99
CA ALA A 12 2.61 -3.50 -10.82
C ALA A 12 1.71 -2.92 -9.70
N SER A 13 0.76 -2.04 -10.02
CA SER A 13 -0.11 -1.41 -9.02
C SER A 13 -0.94 -2.42 -8.23
N LYS A 14 -1.36 -3.54 -8.84
CA LYS A 14 -2.02 -4.64 -8.13
C LYS A 14 -1.18 -5.17 -6.97
N GLY A 15 0.12 -5.41 -7.20
CA GLY A 15 1.02 -5.88 -6.14
C GLY A 15 1.20 -4.87 -5.01
N PHE A 16 1.13 -3.57 -5.30
CA PHE A 16 1.12 -2.52 -4.28
C PHE A 16 -0.18 -2.53 -3.47
N HIS A 17 -1.34 -2.71 -4.11
CA HIS A 17 -2.62 -2.83 -3.41
C HIS A 17 -2.66 -4.08 -2.53
N ASP A 18 -2.22 -5.24 -3.05
CA ASP A 18 -2.11 -6.48 -2.28
C ASP A 18 -1.19 -6.30 -1.05
N GLY A 19 -0.07 -5.60 -1.23
CA GLY A 19 0.85 -5.25 -0.13
C GLY A 19 0.24 -4.29 0.88
N ALA A 20 -0.56 -3.32 0.42
CA ALA A 20 -1.28 -2.39 1.29
C ALA A 20 -2.28 -3.13 2.18
N ASP A 21 -3.05 -4.04 1.60
CA ASP A 21 -4.06 -4.82 2.32
C ASP A 21 -3.38 -5.78 3.30
N ALA A 22 -2.31 -6.48 2.90
CA ALA A 22 -1.54 -7.35 3.80
C ALA A 22 -0.93 -6.58 4.99
N ALA A 23 -0.44 -5.35 4.77
CA ALA A 23 0.07 -4.51 5.85
C ALA A 23 -1.05 -4.02 6.79
N ALA A 24 -2.24 -3.70 6.26
CA ALA A 24 -3.40 -3.33 7.07
C ALA A 24 -3.89 -4.49 7.94
N ASP A 25 -4.02 -5.68 7.35
CA ASP A 25 -4.40 -6.91 8.06
C ASP A 25 -3.38 -7.24 9.16
N GLY A 26 -2.08 -7.12 8.84
CA GLY A 26 -1.01 -7.30 9.82
C GLY A 26 -1.11 -6.30 10.99
N ALA A 27 -1.44 -5.03 10.70
CA ALA A 27 -1.64 -4.03 11.72
C ALA A 27 -2.81 -4.38 12.66
N GLU A 28 -3.90 -4.91 12.11
CA GLU A 28 -5.06 -5.37 12.89
C GLU A 28 -4.67 -6.54 13.79
N LEU A 29 -4.06 -7.59 13.23
CA LEU A 29 -3.62 -8.76 13.99
C LEU A 29 -2.68 -8.40 15.14
N ILE A 30 -1.72 -7.50 14.91
CA ILE A 30 -0.81 -7.04 15.97
C ILE A 30 -1.55 -6.20 17.01
N SER A 31 -2.50 -5.35 16.61
CA SER A 31 -3.26 -4.55 17.57
C SER A 31 -4.12 -5.39 18.52
N MET A 32 -4.51 -6.60 18.09
CA MET A 32 -5.25 -7.55 18.91
C MET A 32 -4.37 -8.26 19.95
N LEU A 33 -3.04 -8.22 19.79
CA LEU A 33 -2.11 -8.76 20.79
C LEU A 33 -2.18 -7.91 22.06
N SER A 34 -2.97 -8.39 23.00
CA SER A 34 -3.06 -7.87 24.35
C SER A 34 -2.73 -8.99 25.33
N LEU A 35 -2.08 -8.60 26.43
CA LEU A 35 -1.77 -9.52 27.51
C LEU A 35 -2.40 -8.99 28.78
N ASP A 36 -3.25 -9.81 29.38
CA ASP A 36 -3.79 -9.51 30.69
C ASP A 36 -2.73 -9.87 31.75
N ALA A 37 -2.22 -8.85 32.46
CA ALA A 37 -1.28 -9.04 33.56
C ALA A 37 -1.86 -9.94 34.66
N GLY A 38 -3.18 -9.95 34.86
CA GLY A 38 -3.86 -10.86 35.79
C GLY A 38 -3.79 -12.32 35.35
N ALA A 39 -3.72 -12.58 34.05
CA ALA A 39 -3.56 -13.94 33.51
C ALA A 39 -2.15 -14.51 33.71
N LEU A 40 -1.16 -13.65 33.99
CA LEU A 40 0.22 -14.07 34.30
C LEU A 40 0.42 -14.47 35.78
N GLY A 41 -0.56 -14.23 36.65
CA GLY A 41 -0.46 -14.47 38.10
C GLY A 41 0.31 -13.36 38.84
N GLU A 42 0.59 -13.57 40.13
CA GLU A 42 1.36 -12.63 40.97
C GLU A 42 2.87 -12.64 40.65
N VAL A 43 3.22 -12.43 39.38
CA VAL A 43 4.62 -12.26 38.99
C VAL A 43 4.98 -10.78 39.13
N PRO A 44 6.03 -10.42 39.89
CA PRO A 44 6.39 -9.02 40.17
C PRO A 44 6.58 -8.12 38.94
N ALA A 45 6.83 -8.70 37.77
CA ALA A 45 7.04 -8.01 36.49
C ALA A 45 5.89 -8.18 35.49
N ALA A 46 4.77 -8.81 35.85
CA ALA A 46 3.66 -9.08 34.92
C ALA A 46 3.05 -7.78 34.35
N ALA A 47 2.86 -6.77 35.20
CA ALA A 47 2.32 -5.48 34.79
C ALA A 47 3.29 -4.72 33.87
N GLU A 48 4.59 -4.74 34.18
CA GLU A 48 5.62 -4.09 33.36
C GLU A 48 5.72 -4.76 31.99
N PHE A 49 5.68 -6.10 31.93
CA PHE A 49 5.71 -6.83 30.68
C PHE A 49 4.44 -6.59 29.84
N ALA A 50 3.26 -6.57 30.46
CA ALA A 50 2.01 -6.28 29.76
C ALA A 50 2.00 -4.86 29.18
N ASP A 51 2.49 -3.85 29.93
CA ASP A 51 2.62 -2.48 29.43
C ASP A 51 3.66 -2.38 28.30
N ALA A 52 4.81 -3.03 28.45
CA ALA A 52 5.83 -3.08 27.40
C ALA A 52 5.30 -3.72 26.11
N LEU A 53 4.54 -4.82 26.24
CA LEU A 53 3.89 -5.46 25.10
C LEU A 53 2.86 -4.54 24.45
N ALA A 54 2.00 -3.89 25.24
CA ALA A 54 0.99 -2.96 24.71
C ALA A 54 1.63 -1.78 23.94
N ARG A 55 2.75 -1.24 24.44
CA ARG A 55 3.50 -0.19 23.73
C ARG A 55 4.12 -0.72 22.43
N PHE A 56 4.71 -1.92 22.48
CA PHE A 56 5.30 -2.54 21.30
C PHE A 56 4.25 -2.81 20.23
N THR A 57 3.14 -3.46 20.57
CA THR A 57 2.08 -3.81 19.62
C THR A 57 1.41 -2.56 19.06
N GLY A 58 1.21 -1.52 19.88
CA GLY A 58 0.73 -0.21 19.42
C GLY A 58 1.66 0.43 18.39
N GLN A 59 2.96 0.51 18.68
CA GLN A 59 3.95 1.08 17.76
C GLN A 59 4.03 0.31 16.43
N GLN A 60 4.08 -1.02 16.50
CA GLN A 60 4.17 -1.87 15.30
C GLN A 60 2.88 -1.82 14.47
N SER A 61 1.70 -1.79 15.10
CA SER A 61 0.43 -1.61 14.40
C SER A 61 0.39 -0.27 13.66
N ASP A 62 0.82 0.82 14.31
CA ASP A 62 0.86 2.13 13.69
C ASP A 62 1.88 2.22 12.54
N ASP A 63 3.04 1.58 12.66
CA ASP A 63 4.02 1.47 11.57
C ASP A 63 3.44 0.71 10.37
N LEU A 64 2.74 -0.40 10.61
CA LEU A 64 2.10 -1.17 9.54
C LEU A 64 0.96 -0.40 8.87
N ARG A 65 0.15 0.37 9.62
CA ARG A 65 -0.86 1.27 9.04
C ARG A 65 -0.24 2.35 8.16
N ARG A 66 0.88 2.94 8.60
CA ARG A 66 1.64 3.89 7.79
C ARG A 66 2.18 3.25 6.52
N GLY A 67 2.73 2.04 6.63
CA GLY A 67 3.21 1.25 5.48
C GLY A 67 2.09 0.92 4.49
N SER A 68 0.92 0.51 4.99
CA SER A 68 -0.27 0.24 4.17
C SER A 68 -0.69 1.48 3.37
N ALA A 69 -0.79 2.64 4.02
CA ALA A 69 -1.11 3.90 3.35
C ALA A 69 -0.08 4.23 2.26
N TRP A 70 1.21 4.08 2.56
CA TRP A 70 2.27 4.31 1.58
C TRP A 70 2.19 3.36 0.37
N TYR A 71 1.92 2.08 0.58
CA TYR A 71 1.72 1.11 -0.51
C TYR A 71 0.53 1.49 -1.38
N ARG A 72 -0.58 1.91 -0.76
CA ARG A 72 -1.78 2.35 -1.47
C ARG A 72 -1.51 3.57 -2.34
N ASP A 73 -0.87 4.60 -1.78
CA ASP A 73 -0.50 5.81 -2.50
C ASP A 73 0.43 5.51 -3.69
N ALA A 74 1.40 4.61 -3.50
CA ALA A 74 2.28 4.17 -4.57
C ALA A 74 1.53 3.42 -5.69
N GLY A 75 0.61 2.51 -5.33
CA GLY A 75 -0.24 1.80 -6.28
C GLY A 75 -1.16 2.74 -7.08
N GLU A 76 -1.74 3.74 -6.41
CA GLU A 76 -2.53 4.79 -7.05
C GLU A 76 -1.68 5.62 -8.02
N GLY A 77 -0.46 5.99 -7.61
CA GLY A 77 0.48 6.72 -8.47
C GLY A 77 0.85 5.94 -9.74
N LEU A 78 1.02 4.63 -9.65
CA LEU A 78 1.26 3.78 -10.83
C LEU A 78 0.07 3.75 -11.78
N THR A 79 -1.15 3.62 -11.24
CA THR A 79 -2.40 3.64 -12.02
C THR A 79 -2.59 4.99 -12.72
N GLN A 80 -2.38 6.11 -12.00
CA GLN A 80 -2.47 7.46 -12.58
C GLN A 80 -1.44 7.68 -13.70
N ASN A 81 -0.22 7.17 -13.53
CA ASN A 81 0.80 7.23 -14.57
C ASN A 81 0.40 6.41 -15.80
N ALA A 82 -0.15 5.20 -15.61
CA ALA A 82 -0.66 4.37 -16.71
C ALA A 82 -1.71 5.11 -17.54
N ASP A 83 -2.70 5.71 -16.88
CA ASP A 83 -3.76 6.46 -17.55
C ASP A 83 -3.24 7.71 -18.26
N THR A 84 -2.20 8.33 -17.73
CA THR A 84 -1.56 9.49 -18.36
C THR A 84 -0.82 9.10 -19.64
N TYR A 85 -0.11 7.98 -19.63
CA TYR A 85 0.56 7.46 -20.82
C TYR A 85 -0.43 7.06 -21.91
N GLU A 86 -1.52 6.36 -21.55
CA GLU A 86 -2.56 5.95 -22.51
C GLU A 86 -3.23 7.16 -23.17
N ARG A 87 -3.63 8.17 -22.39
CA ARG A 87 -4.21 9.42 -22.95
C ARG A 87 -3.24 10.13 -23.89
N THR A 88 -1.97 10.19 -23.53
CA THR A 88 -0.94 10.85 -24.36
C THR A 88 -0.74 10.12 -25.69
N ASP A 89 -0.78 8.79 -25.68
CA ASP A 89 -0.68 7.96 -26.88
C ASP A 89 -1.91 8.13 -27.78
N ASP A 90 -3.11 8.11 -27.20
CA ASP A 90 -4.37 8.36 -27.91
C ASP A 90 -4.41 9.74 -28.59
N ASP A 91 -4.03 10.79 -27.86
CA ASP A 91 -3.96 12.16 -28.38
C ASP A 91 -2.97 12.28 -29.55
N SER A 92 -1.82 11.61 -29.43
CA SER A 92 -0.80 11.55 -30.47
C SER A 92 -1.34 10.86 -31.72
N HIS A 93 -1.98 9.70 -31.57
CA HIS A 93 -2.58 8.95 -32.67
C HIS A 93 -3.70 9.71 -33.38
N GLN A 94 -4.55 10.44 -32.65
CA GLN A 94 -5.59 11.28 -33.23
C GLN A 94 -4.99 12.48 -34.01
N SER A 95 -3.97 13.12 -33.47
CA SER A 95 -3.25 14.22 -34.15
C SER A 95 -2.59 13.74 -35.45
N PHE A 96 -1.92 12.57 -35.41
CA PHE A 96 -1.31 11.97 -36.60
C PHE A 96 -2.35 11.59 -37.67
N ARG A 97 -3.51 11.04 -37.30
CA ARG A 97 -4.60 10.78 -38.27
C ARG A 97 -5.13 12.06 -38.90
N LYS A 98 -5.27 13.14 -38.12
CA LYS A 98 -5.74 14.44 -38.62
C LYS A 98 -4.77 15.09 -39.61
N ILE A 99 -3.46 14.90 -39.43
CA ILE A 99 -2.43 15.42 -40.32
C ILE A 99 -2.24 14.50 -41.55
N GLY A 100 -2.25 13.18 -41.36
CA GLY A 100 -2.03 12.18 -42.42
C GLY A 100 -3.25 11.88 -43.29
N GLY A 101 -4.46 12.25 -42.86
CA GLY A 101 -5.71 12.09 -43.61
C GLY A 101 -6.08 13.30 -44.49
N ALA A 102 -5.22 14.32 -44.57
CA ALA A 102 -5.39 15.45 -45.48
C ALA A 102 -4.70 15.17 -46.84
N GLN A 103 -5.26 14.25 -47.62
CA GLN A 103 -5.06 14.13 -49.07
C GLN A 103 -6.37 13.76 -49.74
#